data_AF-A0A7N0TG72-F1
#
_entry.id   AF-A0A7N0TG72-F1
#
_cell.length_a   1.000
_cell.length_b   1.000
_cell.length_c   1.000
_cell.angle_alpha   90.00
_cell.angle_beta   90.00
_cell.angle_gamma   90.00
#
_symmetry.space_group_name_H-M   'P 1'
#
loop_
_entity.id
_entity.type
_entity.pdbx_description
1 polymer ?
#
loop_
_entity_poly.entity_id
_entity_poly.type
_entity_poly.pdbx_seq_one_letter_code
_entity_poly.pdbx_strand_id
1 'polypeptide(L)'
;MKSLLSFLNLQQCFTTAARQTCKSIVKLNSSLKAIKGKVSAGVPGCFLHAVMRQDQISDVGSVVSSTMYAFYLSETTDDEEVCLVPIINIKRADLNARIDVKLLLDSCQIDHTSLIFLDEIDLSYYDLFGSLKESSLNGNSALDDNHTPEKQEDVPFCAFVAEKFMKTSPETLTDICFSRFLLAGILFDTAN
;
A
#
# COMPACT_ATOMS: atom_id res chain seq x y z
N MET A 1 22.55 0.97 12.19
CA MET A 1 23.14 2.32 12.01
C MET A 1 22.98 2.89 10.60
N LYS A 2 23.17 2.12 9.51
CA LYS A 2 22.94 2.63 8.14
C LYS A 2 21.50 3.08 7.84
N SER A 3 20.50 2.31 8.30
CA SER A 3 19.08 2.67 8.21
C SER A 3 18.76 3.99 8.94
N LEU A 4 19.33 4.26 10.13
CA LEU A 4 19.07 5.52 10.83
C LEU A 4 19.61 6.74 10.06
N LEU A 5 20.74 6.59 9.36
CA LEU A 5 21.37 7.64 8.55
C LEU A 5 20.62 7.92 7.25
N SER A 6 20.08 6.88 6.60
CA SER A 6 19.19 7.08 5.44
C SER A 6 17.88 7.75 5.85
N PHE A 7 17.29 7.35 6.99
CA PHE A 7 16.13 8.01 7.58
C PHE A 7 16.40 9.47 7.98
N LEU A 8 17.56 9.79 8.57
CA LEU A 8 17.95 11.17 8.91
C LEU A 8 18.14 12.05 7.67
N ASN A 9 18.72 11.53 6.59
CA ASN A 9 18.81 12.23 5.31
C ASN A 9 17.44 12.44 4.67
N LEU A 10 16.54 11.46 4.78
CA LEU A 10 15.14 11.58 4.42
C LEU A 10 14.47 12.71 5.25
N GLN A 11 14.74 12.76 6.56
CA GLN A 11 14.24 13.76 7.53
C GLN A 11 14.68 15.19 7.23
N GLN A 12 15.87 15.38 6.66
CA GLN A 12 16.34 16.67 6.17
C GLN A 12 15.66 17.11 4.86
N CYS A 13 15.23 16.17 4.00
CA CYS A 13 14.34 16.46 2.87
C CYS A 13 12.87 16.66 3.29
N PHE A 14 12.45 16.11 4.44
CA PHE A 14 11.06 16.12 4.92
C PHE A 14 10.56 17.47 5.46
N THR A 15 11.43 18.36 5.92
CA THR A 15 11.04 19.61 6.62
C THR A 15 10.57 20.76 5.71
N THR A 16 10.83 20.71 4.40
CA THR A 16 10.42 21.79 3.47
C THR A 16 9.05 21.53 2.82
N ALA A 17 8.52 20.31 2.88
CA ALA A 17 7.27 19.91 2.21
C ALA A 17 5.98 20.13 3.03
N ALA A 18 6.07 20.71 4.22
CA ALA A 18 5.00 20.77 5.21
C ALA A 18 3.80 21.69 4.87
N ARG A 19 3.62 22.12 3.61
CA ARG A 19 2.52 23.04 3.21
C ARG A 19 1.87 22.78 1.87
N GLN A 20 2.24 21.72 1.14
CA GLN A 20 1.62 21.44 -0.15
C GLN A 20 0.54 20.37 0.01
N THR A 21 -0.70 20.70 -0.34
CA THR A 21 -1.78 19.73 -0.44
C THR A 21 -1.54 18.86 -1.66
N CYS A 22 -1.28 17.59 -1.39
CA CYS A 22 -0.97 16.57 -2.38
C CYS A 22 -2.29 15.94 -2.89
N LYS A 23 -2.74 16.30 -4.10
CA LYS A 23 -4.02 15.85 -4.67
C LYS A 23 -4.11 14.33 -4.73
N SER A 24 -3.03 13.66 -5.11
CA SER A 24 -2.98 12.19 -5.20
C SER A 24 -3.12 11.56 -3.82
N ILE A 25 -2.53 12.16 -2.78
CA ILE A 25 -2.67 11.71 -1.39
C ILE A 25 -4.08 11.96 -0.85
N VAL A 26 -4.72 13.09 -1.18
CA VAL A 26 -6.12 13.33 -0.80
C VAL A 26 -7.02 12.26 -1.40
N LYS A 27 -6.79 11.89 -2.66
CA LYS A 27 -7.53 10.80 -3.32
C LYS A 27 -7.27 9.45 -2.66
N LEU A 28 -6.00 9.12 -2.39
CA LEU A 28 -5.60 7.90 -1.67
C LEU A 28 -6.29 7.80 -0.30
N ASN A 29 -6.20 8.84 0.54
CA ASN A 29 -6.83 8.86 1.85
C ASN A 29 -8.36 8.72 1.77
N SER A 30 -8.99 9.34 0.77
CA SER A 30 -10.43 9.19 0.55
C SER A 30 -10.80 7.75 0.19
N SER A 31 -10.01 7.10 -0.66
CA SER A 31 -10.17 5.68 -1.01
C SER A 31 -9.99 4.78 0.22
N LEU A 32 -8.90 4.95 0.98
CA LEU A 32 -8.65 4.18 2.21
C LEU A 32 -9.80 4.32 3.22
N LYS A 33 -10.31 5.54 3.41
CA LYS A 33 -11.45 5.78 4.31
C LYS A 33 -12.73 5.10 3.82
N ALA A 34 -13.00 5.12 2.52
CA ALA A 34 -14.16 4.44 1.95
C ALA A 34 -14.06 2.91 2.12
N ILE A 35 -12.88 2.34 1.84
CA ILE A 35 -12.58 0.91 2.04
C ILE A 35 -12.74 0.54 3.52
N LYS A 36 -12.20 1.34 4.45
CA LYS A 36 -12.35 1.14 5.90
C LYS A 36 -13.82 1.10 6.32
N GLY A 37 -14.65 1.98 5.74
CA GLY A 37 -16.10 1.96 5.93
C GLY A 37 -16.75 0.66 5.44
N LYS A 38 -16.40 0.20 4.24
CA LYS A 38 -16.90 -1.08 3.68
C LYS A 38 -16.50 -2.27 4.55
N VAL A 39 -15.23 -2.35 4.98
CA VAL A 39 -14.75 -3.43 5.86
C VAL A 39 -15.46 -3.41 7.21
N SER A 40 -15.67 -2.23 7.79
CA SER A 40 -16.42 -2.09 9.05
C SER A 40 -17.89 -2.53 8.92
N ALA A 41 -18.46 -2.49 7.71
CA ALA A 41 -19.80 -2.97 7.40
C ALA A 41 -19.85 -4.45 6.97
N GLY A 42 -18.72 -5.17 6.97
CA GLY A 42 -18.63 -6.57 6.54
C GLY A 42 -18.59 -6.79 5.03
N VAL A 43 -18.15 -5.78 4.26
CA VAL A 43 -18.00 -5.83 2.79
C VAL A 43 -19.28 -6.31 2.09
N PRO A 44 -20.42 -5.63 2.29
CA PRO A 44 -21.71 -6.10 1.79
C PRO A 44 -21.78 -6.07 0.26
N GLY A 45 -22.19 -7.19 -0.34
CA GLY A 45 -22.44 -7.29 -1.78
C GLY A 45 -21.18 -7.28 -2.66
N CYS A 46 -19.99 -7.44 -2.09
CA CYS A 46 -18.74 -7.49 -2.83
C CYS A 46 -17.89 -8.71 -2.40
N PHE A 47 -17.09 -9.22 -3.33
CA PHE A 47 -15.93 -10.07 -3.03
C PHE A 47 -14.85 -9.24 -2.36
N LEU A 48 -14.27 -9.77 -1.29
CA LEU A 48 -13.13 -9.16 -0.63
C LEU A 48 -11.86 -9.54 -1.37
N HIS A 49 -11.16 -8.56 -1.95
CA HIS A 49 -9.86 -8.78 -2.54
C HIS A 49 -8.76 -8.29 -1.60
N ALA A 50 -8.16 -9.22 -0.87
CA ALA A 50 -7.06 -8.92 0.04
C ALA A 50 -5.76 -8.67 -0.73
N VAL A 51 -5.19 -7.48 -0.54
CA VAL A 51 -3.92 -7.06 -1.10
C VAL A 51 -2.91 -6.97 0.05
N MET A 52 -2.03 -7.95 0.15
CA MET A 52 -1.00 -8.02 1.19
C MET A 52 0.26 -8.70 0.70
N ARG A 53 1.40 -8.35 1.30
CA ARG A 53 2.67 -9.06 1.12
C ARG A 53 2.70 -10.27 2.06
N GLN A 54 3.11 -11.43 1.57
CA GLN A 54 3.22 -12.70 2.32
C GLN A 54 4.36 -12.73 3.35
N ASP A 55 5.14 -11.67 3.47
CA ASP A 55 6.26 -11.57 4.41
C ASP A 55 5.77 -11.68 5.87
N GLN A 56 6.55 -12.39 6.69
CA GLN A 56 6.38 -12.51 8.13
C GLN A 56 6.65 -11.19 8.88
N ILE A 57 7.37 -10.24 8.28
CA ILE A 57 7.66 -8.92 8.82
C ILE A 57 6.96 -7.88 7.95
N SER A 58 5.97 -7.15 8.50
CA SER A 58 5.39 -6.02 7.79
C SER A 58 6.35 -4.83 7.82
N ASP A 59 7.33 -4.77 6.95
CA ASP A 59 8.27 -3.66 6.83
C ASP A 59 7.69 -2.45 6.08
N VAL A 60 8.47 -1.37 5.93
CA VAL A 60 8.04 -0.17 5.19
C VAL A 60 7.65 -0.51 3.75
N GLY A 61 8.43 -1.36 3.08
CA GLY A 61 8.14 -1.80 1.72
C GLY A 61 6.77 -2.47 1.62
N SER A 62 6.43 -3.35 2.57
CA SER A 62 5.16 -4.09 2.60
C SER A 62 3.97 -3.15 2.77
N VAL A 63 4.10 -2.14 3.63
CA VAL A 63 3.06 -1.13 3.90
C VAL A 63 2.84 -0.29 2.64
N VAL A 64 3.93 0.21 2.06
CA VAL A 64 3.90 1.03 0.85
C VAL A 64 3.30 0.24 -0.31
N SER A 65 3.80 -0.97 -0.59
CA SER A 65 3.33 -1.75 -1.72
C SER A 65 1.86 -2.15 -1.60
N SER A 66 1.43 -2.62 -0.44
CA SER A 66 0.06 -3.09 -0.26
C SER A 66 -0.93 -1.94 -0.41
N THR A 67 -0.61 -0.80 0.22
CA THR A 67 -1.41 0.43 0.13
C THR A 67 -1.48 0.96 -1.30
N MET A 68 -0.34 1.08 -1.97
CA MET A 68 -0.24 1.71 -3.30
C MET A 68 -0.79 0.81 -4.40
N TYR A 69 -0.59 -0.50 -4.31
CA TYR A 69 -1.11 -1.44 -5.29
C TYR A 69 -2.63 -1.62 -5.16
N ALA A 70 -3.18 -1.68 -3.95
CA ALA A 70 -4.63 -1.69 -3.77
C ALA A 70 -5.26 -0.40 -4.33
N PHE A 71 -4.64 0.75 -4.09
CA PHE A 71 -5.08 2.02 -4.67
C PHE A 71 -4.99 2.02 -6.19
N TYR A 72 -3.88 1.55 -6.76
CA TYR A 72 -3.73 1.38 -8.21
C TYR A 72 -4.86 0.54 -8.80
N LEU A 73 -5.11 -0.65 -8.24
CA LEU A 73 -6.18 -1.53 -8.70
C LEU A 73 -7.55 -0.85 -8.59
N SER A 74 -7.80 -0.06 -7.54
CA SER A 74 -9.09 0.64 -7.38
C SER A 74 -9.32 1.73 -8.43
N GLU A 75 -8.24 2.21 -9.05
CA GLU A 75 -8.26 3.26 -10.07
C GLU A 75 -8.34 2.69 -11.49
N THR A 76 -7.91 1.44 -11.69
CA THR A 76 -7.84 0.80 -13.00
C THR A 76 -8.88 -0.30 -13.22
N THR A 77 -9.53 -0.76 -12.16
CA THR A 77 -10.53 -1.82 -12.21
C THR A 77 -11.93 -1.22 -12.09
N ASP A 78 -12.81 -1.53 -13.04
CA ASP A 78 -14.23 -1.12 -13.06
C ASP A 78 -15.13 -2.26 -12.56
N ASP A 79 -14.74 -2.90 -11.45
CA ASP A 79 -15.45 -4.02 -10.85
C ASP A 79 -16.03 -3.59 -9.49
N GLU A 80 -17.27 -3.11 -9.51
CA GLU A 80 -17.99 -2.70 -8.30
C GLU A 80 -18.29 -3.89 -7.36
N GLU A 81 -18.21 -5.13 -7.87
CA GLU A 81 -18.39 -6.35 -7.09
C GLU A 81 -17.11 -6.75 -6.35
N VAL A 82 -16.00 -6.01 -6.50
CA VAL A 82 -14.75 -6.29 -5.79
C VAL A 82 -14.36 -5.14 -4.86
N CYS A 83 -14.17 -5.47 -3.58
CA CYS A 83 -13.61 -4.56 -2.60
C CYS A 83 -12.12 -4.85 -2.42
N LEU A 84 -11.28 -4.00 -3.02
CA LEU A 84 -9.82 -4.07 -2.89
C LEU A 84 -9.38 -3.53 -1.53
N VAL A 85 -8.81 -4.40 -0.70
CA VAL A 85 -8.46 -4.10 0.69
C VAL A 85 -6.94 -4.21 0.88
N PRO A 86 -6.22 -3.10 1.09
CA PRO A 86 -4.82 -3.17 1.52
C PRO A 86 -4.77 -3.62 2.98
N ILE A 87 -4.11 -4.76 3.23
CA ILE A 87 -3.97 -5.30 4.59
C ILE A 87 -2.53 -5.15 5.04
N ILE A 88 -2.35 -4.46 6.16
CA ILE A 88 -1.07 -4.32 6.83
C ILE A 88 -0.87 -5.52 7.76
N ASN A 89 0.14 -6.36 7.48
CA ASN A 89 0.37 -7.64 8.16
C ASN A 89 1.01 -7.49 9.56
N ILE A 90 0.45 -6.62 10.39
CA ILE A 90 0.71 -6.45 11.82
C ILE A 90 -0.61 -6.11 12.52
N LYS A 91 -0.65 -6.25 13.85
CA LYS A 91 -1.81 -5.76 14.62
C LYS A 91 -1.80 -4.24 14.69
N ARG A 92 -2.96 -3.60 14.77
CA ARG A 92 -3.05 -2.14 14.94
C ARG A 92 -2.28 -1.65 16.17
N ALA A 93 -2.33 -2.40 17.27
CA ALA A 93 -1.62 -2.04 18.51
C ALA A 93 -0.09 -2.00 18.33
N ASP A 94 0.44 -2.80 17.40
CA ASP A 94 1.88 -2.91 17.15
C ASP A 94 2.42 -1.78 16.28
N LEU A 95 1.56 -1.00 15.60
CA LEU A 95 1.97 0.17 14.80
C LEU A 95 2.78 1.18 15.63
N ASN A 96 2.45 1.36 16.91
CA ASN A 96 3.17 2.30 17.77
C ASN A 96 4.62 1.90 18.03
N ALA A 97 4.97 0.61 17.90
CA ALA A 97 6.34 0.13 17.98
C ALA A 97 7.11 0.34 16.65
N ARG A 98 6.41 0.68 15.56
CA ARG A 98 6.94 0.84 14.21
C ARG A 98 7.09 2.33 13.85
N ILE A 99 8.06 2.95 14.51
CA ILE A 99 8.38 4.39 14.36
C ILE A 99 8.73 4.73 12.91
N ASP A 100 9.45 3.84 12.21
CA ASP A 100 9.79 3.93 10.80
C ASP A 100 8.55 4.10 9.90
N VAL A 101 7.56 3.23 10.09
CA VAL A 101 6.30 3.24 9.33
C VAL A 101 5.46 4.47 9.69
N LYS A 102 5.34 4.78 10.98
CA LYS A 102 4.55 5.91 11.45
C LYS A 102 5.09 7.26 10.93
N LEU A 103 6.40 7.47 11.06
CA LEU A 103 7.06 8.69 10.56
C LEU A 103 6.87 8.83 9.04
N LEU A 104 6.96 7.73 8.29
CA LEU A 104 6.73 7.76 6.85
C LEU A 104 5.29 8.19 6.54
N LEU A 105 4.29 7.54 7.16
CA LEU A 105 2.87 7.85 6.96
C LEU A 105 2.58 9.33 7.26
N ASP A 106 3.07 9.82 8.40
CA ASP A 106 2.92 11.22 8.83
C ASP A 106 3.58 12.18 7.81
N SER A 107 4.79 11.85 7.35
CA SER A 107 5.56 12.67 6.40
C SER A 107 4.91 12.75 5.01
N CYS A 108 4.19 11.70 4.62
CA CYS A 108 3.46 11.58 3.37
C CYS A 108 2.00 12.00 3.48
N GLN A 109 1.54 12.47 4.65
CA GLN A 109 0.16 12.87 4.93
C GLN A 109 -0.85 11.73 4.71
N ILE A 110 -0.45 10.47 4.94
CA ILE A 110 -1.33 9.31 4.84
C ILE A 110 -2.02 9.08 6.18
N ASP A 111 -3.35 9.00 6.15
CA ASP A 111 -4.15 8.77 7.35
C ASP A 111 -4.04 7.31 7.81
N HIS A 112 -3.15 7.08 8.77
CA HIS A 112 -2.93 5.75 9.35
C HIS A 112 -4.16 5.19 10.10
N THR A 113 -5.16 6.01 10.43
CA THR A 113 -6.42 5.54 11.05
C THR A 113 -7.34 4.86 10.04
N SER A 114 -7.20 5.20 8.75
CA SER A 114 -7.95 4.61 7.65
C SER A 114 -7.31 3.35 7.06
N LEU A 115 -6.06 3.03 7.43
CA LEU A 115 -5.43 1.75 7.08
C LEU A 115 -6.14 0.57 7.75
N ILE A 116 -6.02 -0.63 7.18
CA ILE A 116 -6.63 -1.86 7.69
C ILE A 116 -5.52 -2.81 8.12
N PHE A 117 -5.56 -3.20 9.38
CA PHE A 117 -4.57 -4.08 10.00
C PHE A 117 -5.08 -5.52 10.07
N LEU A 118 -4.17 -6.47 10.22
CA LEU A 118 -4.46 -7.90 10.22
C LEU A 118 -5.55 -8.30 11.23
N ASP A 119 -5.57 -7.65 12.39
CA ASP A 119 -6.54 -7.92 13.47
C ASP A 119 -7.89 -7.22 13.29
N GLU A 120 -8.06 -6.42 12.23
CA GLU A 120 -9.30 -5.69 11.96
C GLU A 120 -10.18 -6.35 10.90
N ILE A 121 -9.72 -7.47 10.33
CA ILE A 121 -10.39 -8.20 9.27
C ILE A 121 -10.18 -9.70 9.45
N ASP A 122 -11.27 -10.46 9.47
CA ASP A 122 -11.22 -11.92 9.53
C ASP A 122 -11.23 -12.50 8.10
N LEU A 123 -10.04 -12.74 7.54
CA LEU A 123 -9.92 -13.33 6.20
C LEU A 123 -10.46 -14.76 6.14
N SER A 124 -10.38 -15.51 7.23
CA SER A 124 -10.87 -16.90 7.28
C SER A 124 -12.39 -16.97 7.11
N TYR A 125 -13.11 -15.95 7.59
CA TYR A 125 -14.53 -15.81 7.33
C TYR A 125 -14.81 -15.69 5.82
N TYR A 126 -14.13 -14.79 5.12
CA TYR A 126 -14.36 -14.59 3.68
C TYR A 126 -13.92 -15.79 2.85
N ASP A 127 -12.84 -16.47 3.24
CA ASP A 127 -12.38 -17.71 2.61
C ASP A 127 -13.43 -18.83 2.76
N LEU A 128 -13.93 -19.04 3.98
CA LEU A 128 -14.94 -20.05 4.28
C LEU A 128 -16.21 -19.89 3.46
N PHE A 129 -16.62 -18.65 3.20
CA PHE A 129 -17.81 -18.32 2.39
C PHE A 129 -17.51 -18.11 0.90
N GLY A 130 -16.29 -18.41 0.43
CA GLY A 130 -15.90 -18.29 -0.97
C GLY A 130 -15.93 -16.86 -1.52
N SER A 131 -15.91 -15.87 -0.63
CA SER A 131 -16.00 -14.45 -0.95
C SER A 131 -14.63 -13.75 -0.95
N LEU A 132 -13.56 -14.50 -0.69
CA LEU A 132 -12.17 -14.01 -0.67
C LEU A 132 -11.49 -14.22 -2.02
N LYS A 133 -10.89 -13.15 -2.55
CA LYS A 133 -9.87 -13.18 -3.60
C LYS A 133 -8.55 -12.75 -2.95
N GLU A 134 -7.51 -13.56 -3.00
CA GLU A 134 -6.20 -13.18 -2.45
C GLU A 134 -5.21 -12.88 -3.57
N SER A 135 -4.70 -11.65 -3.62
CA SER A 135 -3.44 -11.37 -4.32
C SER A 135 -2.35 -11.26 -3.27
N SER A 136 -1.56 -12.32 -3.11
CA SER A 136 -0.28 -12.19 -2.42
C SER A 136 0.68 -11.41 -3.33
N LEU A 137 1.21 -10.32 -2.81
CA LEU A 137 2.25 -9.55 -3.45
C LEU A 137 3.58 -10.26 -3.24
N ASN A 138 3.85 -11.30 -4.04
CA ASN A 138 5.21 -11.84 -4.15
C ASN A 138 5.93 -11.09 -5.27
N GLY A 139 7.22 -10.75 -5.06
CA GLY A 139 8.07 -10.11 -6.08
C GLY A 139 8.18 -10.90 -7.40
N ASN A 140 7.65 -12.13 -7.42
CA ASN A 140 7.79 -13.08 -8.53
C ASN A 140 6.48 -13.43 -9.25
N SER A 141 5.33 -12.88 -8.85
CA SER A 141 4.06 -13.06 -9.58
C SER A 141 2.93 -12.28 -8.90
N ALA A 142 2.65 -11.06 -9.37
CA ALA A 142 1.32 -10.50 -9.19
C ALA A 142 0.40 -11.21 -10.19
N LEU A 143 -0.48 -12.08 -9.69
CA LEU A 143 -1.42 -12.84 -10.50
C LEU A 143 -2.51 -11.92 -11.04
N ASP A 144 -2.55 -11.75 -12.36
CA ASP A 144 -3.78 -11.58 -13.14
C ASP A 144 -3.63 -12.31 -14.47
N ASP A 145 -4.61 -13.15 -14.79
CA ASP A 145 -4.64 -14.17 -15.85
C ASP A 145 -4.84 -13.59 -17.27
N ASN A 146 -4.63 -12.29 -17.50
CA ASN A 146 -4.76 -11.72 -18.85
C ASN A 146 -3.63 -10.81 -19.32
N HIS A 147 -2.72 -10.36 -18.46
CA HIS A 147 -1.56 -9.57 -18.88
C HIS A 147 -0.32 -10.11 -18.19
N THR A 148 0.16 -11.26 -18.65
CA THR A 148 1.43 -11.88 -18.27
C THR A 148 2.55 -10.83 -18.27
N PRO A 149 3.06 -10.39 -17.11
CA PRO A 149 4.35 -9.73 -17.08
C PRO A 149 5.39 -10.84 -17.17
N GLU A 150 6.33 -10.67 -18.08
CA GLU A 150 7.56 -11.45 -18.10
C GLU A 150 8.15 -11.55 -16.68
N LYS A 151 8.67 -12.73 -16.33
CA LYS A 151 9.36 -12.98 -15.07
C LYS A 151 10.44 -11.91 -14.85
N GLN A 152 10.15 -10.93 -14.00
CA GLN A 152 11.11 -9.90 -13.64
C GLN A 152 11.72 -10.30 -12.29
N GLU A 153 12.59 -11.32 -12.35
CA GLU A 153 13.44 -11.69 -11.22
C GLU A 153 14.23 -10.44 -10.78
N ASP A 154 14.16 -10.14 -9.48
CA ASP A 154 14.96 -9.13 -8.74
C ASP A 154 14.46 -7.67 -8.69
N VAL A 155 13.25 -7.32 -9.14
CA VAL A 155 12.74 -5.94 -8.97
C VAL A 155 11.96 -5.78 -7.66
N PRO A 156 12.27 -4.76 -6.81
CA PRO A 156 11.46 -4.44 -5.64
C PRO A 156 9.99 -4.25 -6.00
N PHE A 157 9.07 -4.83 -5.24
CA PHE A 157 7.65 -4.75 -5.58
C PHE A 157 7.15 -3.29 -5.62
N CYS A 158 7.69 -2.42 -4.77
CA CYS A 158 7.38 -0.99 -4.83
C CYS A 158 7.79 -0.34 -6.18
N ALA A 159 8.86 -0.82 -6.81
CA ALA A 159 9.29 -0.35 -8.14
C ALA A 159 8.35 -0.87 -9.24
N PHE A 160 7.87 -2.12 -9.13
CA PHE A 160 6.83 -2.64 -10.01
C PHE A 160 5.54 -1.80 -9.93
N VAL A 161 5.10 -1.42 -8.72
CA VAL A 161 3.93 -0.54 -8.54
C VAL A 161 4.19 0.85 -9.15
N ALA A 162 5.40 1.39 -9.01
CA ALA A 162 5.78 2.65 -9.65
C ALA A 162 5.68 2.57 -11.17
N GLU A 163 6.14 1.48 -11.77
CA GLU A 163 6.03 1.26 -13.22
C GLU A 163 4.57 1.21 -13.68
N LYS A 164 3.69 0.57 -12.90
CA LYS A 164 2.24 0.54 -13.18
C LYS A 164 1.64 1.94 -13.20
N PHE A 165 1.96 2.78 -12.21
CA PHE A 165 1.52 4.19 -12.20
C PHE A 165 2.14 4.99 -13.35
N MET A 166 3.42 4.81 -13.67
CA MET A 166 4.07 5.50 -14.81
C MET A 166 3.37 5.21 -16.14
N LYS A 167 2.87 3.99 -16.34
CA LYS A 167 2.19 3.58 -17.57
C LYS A 167 0.74 4.04 -17.66
N THR A 168 0.04 4.16 -16.53
CA THR A 168 -1.42 4.37 -16.49
C THR A 168 -1.84 5.76 -16.04
N SER A 169 -1.10 6.36 -15.11
CA SER A 169 -1.40 7.68 -14.52
C SER A 169 -0.09 8.36 -14.06
N PRO A 170 0.80 8.73 -15.00
CA PRO A 170 2.08 9.36 -14.66
C PRO A 170 1.90 10.70 -13.94
N GLU A 171 0.78 11.40 -14.14
CA GLU A 171 0.42 12.62 -13.43
C GLU A 171 0.30 12.40 -11.92
N THR A 172 -0.11 11.21 -11.47
CA THR A 172 -0.20 10.87 -10.04
C THR A 172 1.18 10.89 -9.38
N LEU A 173 2.24 10.55 -10.14
CA LEU A 173 3.64 10.55 -9.68
C LEU A 173 4.31 11.94 -9.73
N THR A 174 3.64 12.95 -10.29
CA THR A 174 4.12 14.34 -10.16
C THR A 174 3.88 14.91 -8.75
N ASP A 175 3.00 14.26 -7.98
CA ASP A 175 2.71 14.61 -6.60
C ASP A 175 3.85 14.18 -5.67
N ILE A 176 4.50 15.16 -5.04
CA ILE A 176 5.68 14.95 -4.20
C ILE A 176 5.41 14.02 -3.01
N CYS A 177 4.22 14.07 -2.40
CA CYS A 177 3.92 13.21 -1.26
C CYS A 177 3.71 11.76 -1.70
N PHE A 178 3.01 11.58 -2.82
CA PHE A 178 2.72 10.28 -3.40
C PHE A 178 4.00 9.58 -3.85
N SER A 179 4.83 10.26 -4.63
CA SER A 179 6.11 9.71 -5.11
C SER A 179 7.09 9.44 -3.98
N ARG A 180 7.11 10.28 -2.95
CA ARG A 180 7.94 10.06 -1.75
C ARG A 180 7.53 8.82 -0.97
N PHE A 181 6.23 8.54 -0.87
CA PHE A 181 5.76 7.32 -0.22
C PHE A 181 6.24 6.07 -0.98
N LEU A 182 6.11 6.09 -2.31
CA LEU A 182 6.54 4.98 -3.16
C LEU A 182 8.06 4.80 -3.16
N LEU A 183 8.82 5.90 -3.26
CA LEU A 183 10.28 5.89 -3.20
C LEU A 183 10.79 5.38 -1.85
N ALA A 184 10.13 5.71 -0.74
CA ALA A 184 10.50 5.17 0.57
C ALA A 184 10.40 3.64 0.62
N GLY A 185 9.36 3.07 0.00
CA GLY A 185 9.24 1.62 -0.16
C GLY A 185 10.37 1.00 -0.99
N ILE A 186 10.70 1.62 -2.13
CA ILE A 186 11.81 1.17 -3.00
C ILE A 186 13.14 1.21 -2.25
N LEU A 187 13.47 2.34 -1.62
CA LEU A 187 14.72 2.50 -0.87
C LEU A 187 14.80 1.52 0.30
N PHE A 188 13.68 1.21 0.94
CA PHE A 188 13.67 0.23 2.02
C PHE A 188 13.95 -1.19 1.48
N ASP A 189 13.24 -1.60 0.43
CA ASP A 189 13.39 -2.92 -0.20
C ASP A 189 14.83 -3.11 -0.76
N THR A 190 15.50 -2.05 -1.21
CA THR A 190 16.90 -2.12 -1.72
C THR A 190 17.98 -1.90 -0.66
N ALA A 191 17.61 -1.80 0.62
CA ALA A 191 18.52 -1.42 1.72
C ALA A 191 19.27 -0.09 1.50
N ASN A 192 18.62 0.81 0.75
CA ASN A 192 18.95 2.20 0.51
C ASN A 192 20.25 2.44 -0.28
#